data_AF-A0A9D5MF89-F1
#
_entry.id   AF-A0A9D5MF89-F1
#
_cell.length_a   1.000
_cell.length_b   1.000
_cell.length_c   1.000
_cell.angle_alpha   90.00
_cell.angle_beta   90.00
_cell.angle_gamma   90.00
#
_symmetry.space_group_name_H-M   'P 1'
#
loop_
_entity.id
_entity.type
_entity.pdbx_description
1 polymer ?
#
loop_
_entity_poly.entity_id
_entity_poly.type
_entity_poly.pdbx_seq_one_letter_code
_entity_poly.pdbx_strand_id
1 'polypeptide(L)'
;MLEMSSRTNLLEQKQYRYSLQDVPNPNLYRDIYPYDEVPRIAFNHRRVPMGMPEDIWITDTSFRDGQQSVEPYTVQQIVDLYKLMARLGGPYGVIRQTEFFVYSEKDREAIARCQDLGYRFPEITTWIRATKEDFKLVRDLGIAETGILVSCSDYHIFKKMQMTRKQCMDYYLQTVALAFEAGVMPRCHLEDITRADFYGFVVPFVNELMKMSQDAGIPVKIRACDTMGYGVPYSEVALPRSVPGIIYGLQHYSDVPSEMLEWHGHNDFYKAVANASTAWLYGACAVNCSLLGIGERTGNIPLEAMVMEYASLRGSLDGMDPTAITDIAEYFHHEIGYDIPVMTPFVGRQFNMTRAGIHADGLLKDAEVYTIFDTRKILGRNPSVMIGKAS
;
A
#
# COMPACT_ATOMS: atom_id res chain seq x y z
N MET A 1 -12.07 -31.09 -7.94
CA MET A 1 -11.52 -31.28 -9.30
C MET A 1 -10.01 -31.17 -9.21
N LEU A 2 -9.23 -31.88 -10.03
CA LEU A 2 -7.78 -31.67 -10.13
C LEU A 2 -7.52 -30.79 -11.36
N GLU A 3 -6.74 -29.74 -11.21
CA GLU A 3 -6.42 -28.78 -12.28
C GLU A 3 -4.92 -28.48 -12.26
N MET A 4 -4.32 -28.29 -13.44
CA MET A 4 -2.91 -27.88 -13.52
C MET A 4 -2.83 -26.39 -13.20
N SER A 5 -2.04 -26.04 -12.19
CA SER A 5 -1.79 -24.65 -11.82
C SER A 5 -0.71 -24.07 -12.72
N SER A 6 -1.02 -23.02 -13.48
CA SER A 6 -0.04 -22.28 -14.28
C SER A 6 1.01 -21.55 -13.43
N ARG A 7 0.72 -21.34 -12.13
CA ARG A 7 1.61 -20.68 -11.18
C ARG A 7 2.66 -21.64 -10.62
N THR A 8 2.24 -22.79 -10.11
CA THR A 8 3.14 -23.74 -9.45
C THR A 8 3.65 -24.82 -10.41
N ASN A 9 3.03 -24.95 -11.59
CA ASN A 9 3.24 -26.05 -12.53
C ASN A 9 2.93 -27.44 -11.93
N LEU A 10 2.04 -27.49 -10.94
CA LEU A 10 1.61 -28.72 -10.26
C LEU A 10 0.12 -28.97 -10.47
N LEU A 11 -0.28 -30.25 -10.39
CA LEU A 11 -1.68 -30.62 -10.27
C LEU A 11 -2.19 -30.26 -8.88
N GLU A 12 -3.10 -29.29 -8.82
CA GLU A 12 -3.70 -28.79 -7.59
C GLU A 12 -5.16 -29.20 -7.46
N GLN A 13 -5.63 -29.35 -6.23
CA GLN A 13 -7.00 -29.74 -5.93
C GLN A 13 -7.89 -28.51 -5.73
N LYS A 14 -8.64 -28.10 -6.76
CA LYS A 14 -9.75 -27.15 -6.65
C LYS A 14 -11.05 -27.90 -6.37
N GLN A 15 -11.26 -28.30 -5.11
CA GLN A 15 -12.51 -28.98 -4.70
C GLN A 15 -13.66 -28.02 -4.45
N TYR A 16 -13.38 -26.80 -3.99
CA TYR A 16 -14.39 -25.85 -3.56
C TYR A 16 -14.45 -24.64 -4.49
N ARG A 17 -15.65 -24.30 -4.96
CA ARG A 17 -15.93 -23.01 -5.59
C ARG A 17 -16.64 -22.14 -4.57
N TYR A 18 -16.01 -21.05 -4.18
CA TYR A 18 -16.60 -20.08 -3.27
C TYR A 18 -17.71 -19.32 -4.01
N SER A 19 -18.90 -19.31 -3.40
CA SER A 19 -20.05 -18.56 -3.88
C SER A 19 -20.38 -17.46 -2.89
N LEU A 20 -20.98 -16.37 -3.38
CA LEU A 20 -21.49 -15.31 -2.53
C LEU A 20 -22.43 -15.90 -1.47
N GLN A 21 -22.15 -15.60 -0.20
CA GLN A 21 -23.02 -15.90 0.93
C GLN A 21 -23.79 -14.65 1.29
N ASP A 22 -24.97 -14.46 0.70
CA ASP A 22 -25.86 -13.35 1.04
C ASP A 22 -26.61 -13.68 2.34
N VAL A 23 -26.30 -12.94 3.40
CA VAL A 23 -26.78 -13.20 4.76
C VAL A 23 -27.77 -12.12 5.20
N PRO A 24 -28.80 -12.46 5.98
CA PRO A 24 -29.80 -11.49 6.43
C PRO A 24 -29.25 -10.51 7.50
N ASN A 25 -28.19 -10.90 8.21
CA ASN A 25 -27.58 -10.11 9.28
C ASN A 25 -26.06 -10.03 9.09
N PRO A 26 -25.42 -8.89 9.44
CA PRO A 26 -23.98 -8.72 9.25
C PRO A 26 -23.15 -9.61 10.18
N ASN A 27 -22.11 -10.23 9.63
CA ASN A 27 -21.03 -10.85 10.41
C ASN A 27 -19.96 -9.81 10.75
N LEU A 28 -20.06 -9.26 11.95
CA LEU A 28 -19.12 -8.25 12.46
C LEU A 28 -17.91 -8.86 13.18
N TYR A 29 -17.79 -10.20 13.22
CA TYR A 29 -16.72 -10.91 13.92
C TYR A 29 -16.50 -10.42 15.36
N ARG A 30 -17.58 -10.30 16.16
CA ARG A 30 -17.53 -9.66 17.50
C ARG A 30 -16.59 -10.32 18.50
N ASP A 31 -16.31 -11.62 18.32
CA ASP A 31 -15.31 -12.31 19.15
C ASP A 31 -13.87 -11.84 18.86
N ILE A 32 -13.63 -11.32 17.66
CA ILE A 32 -12.34 -10.78 17.19
C ILE A 32 -12.29 -9.25 17.35
N TYR A 33 -13.39 -8.56 17.07
CA TYR A 33 -13.55 -7.10 17.18
C TYR A 33 -14.63 -6.71 18.20
N PRO A 34 -14.40 -7.00 19.50
CA PRO A 34 -15.15 -6.32 20.55
C PRO A 34 -14.96 -4.80 20.41
N TYR A 35 -15.98 -4.01 20.73
CA TYR A 35 -15.93 -2.55 20.55
C TYR A 35 -15.22 -1.84 21.71
N ASP A 36 -15.36 -2.42 22.90
CA ASP A 36 -14.91 -1.93 24.20
C ASP A 36 -13.61 -2.59 24.69
N GLU A 37 -13.05 -3.52 23.91
CA GLU A 37 -11.76 -4.17 24.18
C GLU A 37 -10.82 -4.07 22.96
N VAL A 38 -9.53 -4.36 23.18
CA VAL A 38 -8.54 -4.44 22.09
C VAL A 38 -8.87 -5.64 21.17
N PRO A 39 -8.87 -5.47 19.84
CA PRO A 39 -9.15 -6.56 18.91
C PRO A 39 -8.22 -7.76 19.08
N ARG A 40 -8.81 -8.94 19.15
CA ARG A 40 -8.13 -10.21 19.46
C ARG A 40 -7.46 -10.79 18.22
N ILE A 41 -6.41 -11.57 18.42
CA ILE A 41 -5.71 -12.29 17.35
C ILE A 41 -6.01 -13.77 17.52
N ALA A 42 -6.83 -14.31 16.64
CA ALA A 42 -7.16 -15.73 16.62
C ALA A 42 -6.18 -16.48 15.72
N PHE A 43 -5.73 -17.66 16.17
CA PHE A 43 -4.88 -18.56 15.38
C PHE A 43 -5.70 -19.76 14.95
N ASN A 44 -5.49 -20.21 13.71
CA ASN A 44 -6.12 -21.44 13.19
C ASN A 44 -5.09 -22.53 12.88
N HIS A 45 -3.79 -22.27 13.11
CA HIS A 45 -2.70 -23.22 12.86
C HIS A 45 -2.61 -23.70 11.41
N ARG A 46 -3.22 -22.98 10.46
CA ARG A 46 -3.12 -23.24 9.03
C ARG A 46 -1.98 -22.42 8.45
N ARG A 47 -1.01 -23.10 7.87
CA ARG A 47 0.09 -22.47 7.15
C ARG A 47 -0.27 -22.32 5.68
N VAL A 48 0.01 -21.16 5.13
CA VAL A 48 0.02 -20.92 3.68
C VAL A 48 1.47 -20.77 3.24
N PRO A 49 1.85 -21.27 2.06
CA PRO A 49 3.22 -21.15 1.56
C PRO A 49 3.56 -19.70 1.21
N MET A 50 4.83 -19.31 1.42
CA MET A 50 5.37 -18.09 0.82
C MET A 50 5.48 -18.28 -0.70
N GLY A 51 5.41 -17.18 -1.42
CA GLY A 51 5.38 -17.16 -2.88
C GLY A 51 5.77 -15.80 -3.43
N MET A 52 6.89 -15.25 -2.94
CA MET A 52 7.37 -13.92 -3.34
C MET A 52 7.55 -13.86 -4.87
N PRO A 53 7.00 -12.84 -5.55
CA PRO A 53 7.14 -12.70 -6.99
C PRO A 53 8.58 -12.34 -7.40
N GLU A 54 8.88 -12.55 -8.68
CA GLU A 54 10.19 -12.21 -9.26
C GLU A 54 10.53 -10.73 -9.07
N ASP A 55 9.54 -9.87 -9.31
CA ASP A 55 9.61 -8.43 -9.11
C ASP A 55 8.65 -7.99 -8.01
N ILE A 56 9.12 -7.10 -7.14
CA ILE A 56 8.31 -6.35 -6.18
C ILE A 56 8.55 -4.85 -6.41
N TRP A 57 7.58 -4.02 -6.03
CA TRP A 57 7.68 -2.58 -6.11
C TRP A 57 6.80 -1.88 -5.08
N ILE A 58 7.07 -0.59 -4.93
CA ILE A 58 6.37 0.35 -4.08
C ILE A 58 5.44 1.19 -4.96
N THR A 59 4.26 1.49 -4.47
CA THR A 59 3.42 2.56 -5.01
C THR A 59 3.23 3.64 -3.97
N ASP A 60 2.96 4.85 -4.40
CA ASP A 60 2.84 6.02 -3.55
C ASP A 60 1.41 6.57 -3.55
N THR A 61 0.99 7.14 -2.42
CA THR A 61 -0.27 7.87 -2.26
C THR A 61 -0.07 9.21 -1.53
N SER A 62 1.11 9.80 -1.61
CA SER A 62 1.43 11.04 -0.90
C SER A 62 0.57 12.22 -1.34
N PHE A 63 0.24 12.28 -2.64
CA PHE A 63 -0.60 13.34 -3.22
C PHE A 63 -2.11 13.05 -3.12
N ARG A 64 -2.50 11.95 -2.45
CA ARG A 64 -3.89 11.55 -2.24
C ARG A 64 -4.19 11.27 -0.77
N ASP A 65 -3.81 10.10 -0.25
CA ASP A 65 -4.03 9.76 1.18
C ASP A 65 -3.16 10.62 2.08
N GLY A 66 -1.88 10.74 1.72
CA GLY A 66 -0.90 11.45 2.55
C GLY A 66 -1.30 12.89 2.83
N GLN A 67 -1.75 13.59 1.78
CA GLN A 67 -2.21 14.97 1.86
C GLN A 67 -3.44 15.17 2.77
N GLN A 68 -4.19 14.13 3.16
CA GLN A 68 -5.32 14.26 4.10
C GLN A 68 -4.88 14.59 5.53
N SER A 69 -3.60 14.39 5.86
CA SER A 69 -3.03 14.63 7.18
C SER A 69 -2.22 15.92 7.32
N VAL A 70 -2.09 16.68 6.23
CA VAL A 70 -1.33 17.93 6.17
C VAL A 70 -2.14 19.02 5.46
N GLU A 71 -1.67 20.26 5.47
CA GLU A 71 -2.28 21.29 4.63
C GLU A 71 -2.20 20.89 3.14
N PRO A 72 -3.23 21.20 2.34
CA PRO A 72 -3.22 20.83 0.93
C PRO A 72 -2.01 21.42 0.20
N TYR A 73 -1.22 20.56 -0.44
CA TYR A 73 -0.04 21.00 -1.18
C TYR A 73 -0.40 21.99 -2.29
N THR A 74 0.51 22.94 -2.51
CA THR A 74 0.53 23.75 -3.73
C THR A 74 0.95 22.89 -4.92
N VAL A 75 0.63 23.34 -6.14
CA VAL A 75 1.06 22.69 -7.38
C VAL A 75 2.58 22.54 -7.42
N GLN A 76 3.31 23.58 -6.99
CA GLN A 76 4.77 23.58 -6.99
C GLN A 76 5.34 22.53 -6.01
N GLN A 77 4.75 22.41 -4.81
CA GLN A 77 5.14 21.38 -3.84
C GLN A 77 4.95 19.95 -4.37
N ILE A 78 3.83 19.69 -5.06
CA ILE A 78 3.58 18.39 -5.69
C ILE A 78 4.64 18.10 -6.75
N VAL A 79 4.93 19.06 -7.63
CA VAL A 79 5.94 18.92 -8.69
C VAL A 79 7.33 18.65 -8.13
N ASP A 80 7.73 19.34 -7.07
CA ASP A 80 9.07 19.18 -6.48
C ASP A 80 9.19 17.84 -5.76
N LEU A 81 8.18 17.45 -4.97
CA LEU A 81 8.13 16.11 -4.36
C LEU A 81 8.09 15.00 -5.40
N TYR A 82 7.38 15.18 -6.52
CA TYR A 82 7.34 14.19 -7.60
C TYR A 82 8.72 13.99 -8.26
N LYS A 83 9.50 15.06 -8.43
CA LYS A 83 10.90 14.96 -8.90
C LYS A 83 11.79 14.21 -7.91
N LEU A 84 11.66 14.50 -6.61
CA LEU A 84 12.41 13.81 -5.57
C LEU A 84 12.03 12.33 -5.50
N MET A 85 10.75 12.02 -5.66
CA MET A 85 10.24 10.64 -5.70
C MET A 85 10.72 9.88 -6.94
N ALA A 86 10.74 10.52 -8.11
CA ALA A 86 11.31 9.93 -9.32
C ALA A 86 12.80 9.61 -9.17
N ARG A 87 13.57 10.52 -8.55
CA ARG A 87 14.98 10.27 -8.20
C ARG A 87 15.13 9.11 -7.22
N LEU A 88 14.33 9.10 -6.14
CA LEU A 88 14.34 8.03 -5.14
C LEU A 88 14.02 6.67 -5.76
N GLY A 89 13.00 6.59 -6.62
CA GLY A 89 12.56 5.34 -7.25
C GLY A 89 13.49 4.79 -8.33
N GLY A 90 14.43 5.60 -8.82
CA GLY A 90 15.44 5.20 -9.77
C GLY A 90 14.91 4.87 -11.18
N PRO A 91 15.81 4.58 -12.13
CA PRO A 91 15.45 4.36 -13.54
C PRO A 91 14.63 3.09 -13.79
N TYR A 92 14.69 2.12 -12.88
CA TYR A 92 13.95 0.85 -12.96
C TYR A 92 12.55 0.92 -12.34
N GLY A 93 12.17 2.06 -11.74
CA GLY A 93 10.81 2.28 -11.25
C GLY A 93 10.43 1.38 -10.07
N VAL A 94 11.30 1.28 -9.06
CA VAL A 94 10.95 0.57 -7.82
C VAL A 94 9.82 1.30 -7.10
N ILE A 95 9.79 2.63 -7.15
CA ILE A 95 8.56 3.40 -6.93
C ILE A 95 7.83 3.47 -8.27
N ARG A 96 6.84 2.60 -8.44
CA ARG A 96 6.23 2.29 -9.73
C ARG A 96 5.14 3.27 -10.13
N GLN A 97 4.29 3.65 -9.17
CA GLN A 97 3.09 4.45 -9.40
C GLN A 97 2.89 5.44 -8.25
N THR A 98 2.24 6.57 -8.52
CA THR A 98 1.84 7.55 -7.49
C THR A 98 0.41 8.04 -7.75
N GLU A 99 -0.39 8.14 -6.68
CA GLU A 99 -1.80 8.49 -6.74
C GLU A 99 -2.05 9.99 -6.56
N PHE A 100 -2.82 10.57 -7.47
CA PHE A 100 -3.24 11.97 -7.45
C PHE A 100 -4.76 12.12 -7.28
N PHE A 101 -5.19 13.24 -6.67
CA PHE A 101 -6.55 13.75 -6.84
C PHE A 101 -6.76 14.34 -8.25
N VAL A 102 -8.02 14.46 -8.69
CA VAL A 102 -8.36 14.98 -10.04
C VAL A 102 -9.44 16.07 -10.05
N TYR A 103 -10.00 16.42 -8.89
CA TYR A 103 -11.26 17.15 -8.83
C TYR A 103 -11.11 18.66 -8.94
N SER A 104 -10.11 19.24 -8.29
CA SER A 104 -9.89 20.68 -8.39
C SER A 104 -9.08 21.05 -9.63
N GLU A 105 -9.17 22.30 -10.06
CA GLU A 105 -8.31 22.83 -11.13
C GLU A 105 -6.84 22.73 -10.76
N LYS A 106 -6.51 23.00 -9.49
CA LYS A 106 -5.18 22.82 -8.91
C LYS A 106 -4.66 21.39 -9.08
N ASP A 107 -5.51 20.38 -8.81
CA ASP A 107 -5.09 18.98 -8.93
C ASP A 107 -4.79 18.61 -10.38
N ARG A 108 -5.62 19.09 -11.32
CA ARG A 108 -5.38 18.88 -12.76
C ARG A 108 -4.15 19.61 -13.28
N GLU A 109 -3.89 20.83 -12.78
CA GLU A 109 -2.66 21.56 -13.08
C GLU A 109 -1.43 20.79 -12.57
N ALA A 110 -1.49 20.26 -11.35
CA ALA A 110 -0.41 19.44 -10.78
C ALA A 110 -0.14 18.17 -11.60
N ILE A 111 -1.20 17.45 -12.02
CA ILE A 111 -1.07 16.29 -12.91
C ILE A 111 -0.39 16.71 -14.22
N ALA A 112 -0.88 17.75 -14.90
CA ALA A 112 -0.33 18.20 -16.18
C ALA A 112 1.15 18.57 -16.05
N ARG A 113 1.51 19.35 -15.01
CA ARG A 113 2.91 19.74 -14.77
C ARG A 113 3.80 18.55 -14.43
N CYS A 114 3.29 17.52 -13.77
CA CYS A 114 4.06 16.29 -13.51
C CYS A 114 4.22 15.43 -14.77
N GLN A 115 3.18 15.34 -15.61
CA GLN A 115 3.24 14.68 -16.92
C GLN A 115 4.25 15.35 -17.86
N ASP A 116 4.29 16.69 -17.88
CA ASP A 116 5.22 17.48 -18.71
C ASP A 116 6.71 17.24 -18.38
N LEU A 117 7.02 16.70 -17.20
CA LEU A 117 8.39 16.30 -16.84
C LEU A 117 8.88 15.08 -17.64
N GLY A 118 7.97 14.31 -18.24
CA GLY A 118 8.31 13.19 -19.12
C GLY A 118 8.98 12.01 -18.42
N TYR A 119 8.81 11.87 -17.10
CA TYR A 119 9.33 10.72 -16.37
C TYR A 119 8.58 9.44 -16.72
N ARG A 120 9.33 8.35 -16.87
CA ARG A 120 8.74 7.01 -17.03
C ARG A 120 8.11 6.52 -15.71
N PHE A 121 8.76 6.82 -14.58
CA PHE A 121 8.32 6.44 -13.24
C PHE A 121 8.52 7.58 -12.24
N PRO A 122 7.68 7.66 -11.19
CA PRO A 122 6.48 6.84 -11.00
C PRO A 122 5.36 7.21 -11.98
N GLU A 123 4.66 6.20 -12.50
CA GLU A 123 3.49 6.38 -13.36
C GLU A 123 2.37 7.09 -12.57
N ILE A 124 1.72 8.07 -13.20
CA ILE A 124 0.63 8.81 -12.58
C ILE A 124 -0.65 7.99 -12.68
N THR A 125 -1.29 7.75 -11.54
CA THR A 125 -2.62 7.12 -11.41
C THR A 125 -3.50 8.02 -10.54
N THR A 126 -4.80 7.74 -10.50
CA THR A 126 -5.78 8.61 -9.84
C THR A 126 -6.69 7.83 -8.91
N TRP A 127 -7.50 8.55 -8.12
CA TRP A 127 -8.56 7.95 -7.32
C TRP A 127 -9.86 8.73 -7.51
N ILE A 128 -10.95 8.04 -7.89
CA ILE A 128 -12.22 8.68 -8.26
C ILE A 128 -13.43 8.14 -7.48
N ARG A 129 -14.53 8.92 -7.45
CA ARG A 129 -15.84 8.51 -6.91
C ARG A 129 -16.53 7.49 -7.81
N ALA A 130 -16.06 7.35 -9.05
CA ALA A 130 -16.43 6.35 -10.03
C ALA A 130 -17.82 6.57 -10.68
N THR A 131 -18.09 7.80 -11.12
CA THR A 131 -19.18 8.10 -12.07
C THR A 131 -18.72 7.95 -13.52
N LYS A 132 -19.66 7.90 -14.48
CA LYS A 132 -19.35 7.89 -15.92
C LYS A 132 -18.51 9.11 -16.33
N GLU A 133 -18.83 10.27 -15.77
CA GLU A 133 -18.13 11.53 -16.03
C GLU A 133 -16.72 11.51 -15.45
N ASP A 134 -16.52 10.92 -14.26
CA ASP A 134 -15.19 10.79 -13.65
C ASP A 134 -14.28 9.88 -14.51
N PHE A 135 -14.78 8.77 -15.07
CA PHE A 135 -14.00 7.92 -15.98
C PHE A 135 -13.63 8.63 -17.28
N LYS A 136 -14.56 9.41 -17.84
CA LYS A 136 -14.29 10.24 -19.00
C LYS A 136 -13.16 11.23 -18.71
N LEU A 137 -13.19 11.88 -17.53
CA LEU A 137 -12.14 12.81 -17.11
C LEU A 137 -10.77 12.13 -17.03
N VAL A 138 -10.67 10.95 -16.41
CA VAL A 138 -9.40 10.19 -16.31
C VAL A 138 -8.83 9.87 -17.69
N ARG A 139 -9.68 9.40 -18.60
CA ARG A 139 -9.28 9.11 -19.99
C ARG A 139 -8.85 10.36 -20.74
N ASP A 140 -9.59 11.46 -20.60
CA ASP A 140 -9.28 12.73 -21.26
C ASP A 140 -7.95 13.34 -20.73
N LEU A 141 -7.53 13.00 -19.50
CA LEU A 141 -6.20 13.31 -18.93
C LEU A 141 -5.08 12.35 -19.39
N GLY A 142 -5.40 11.34 -20.20
CA GLY A 142 -4.43 10.35 -20.70
C GLY A 142 -3.92 9.38 -19.63
N ILE A 143 -4.68 9.17 -18.55
CA ILE A 143 -4.28 8.32 -17.43
C ILE A 143 -4.84 6.91 -17.64
N ALA A 144 -3.97 5.90 -17.59
CA ALA A 144 -4.31 4.52 -17.94
C ALA A 144 -5.07 3.77 -16.84
N GLU A 145 -4.87 4.17 -15.57
CA GLU A 145 -5.36 3.45 -14.40
C GLU A 145 -6.00 4.41 -13.40
N THR A 146 -7.10 3.99 -12.77
CA THR A 146 -7.69 4.75 -11.65
C THR A 146 -8.24 3.85 -10.55
N GLY A 147 -8.15 4.35 -9.34
CA GLY A 147 -8.73 3.79 -8.13
C GLY A 147 -10.25 3.95 -8.05
N ILE A 148 -10.90 2.86 -7.64
CA ILE A 148 -12.32 2.77 -7.33
C ILE A 148 -12.46 2.15 -5.94
N LEU A 149 -13.22 2.80 -5.06
CA LEU A 149 -13.53 2.26 -3.73
C LEU A 149 -14.58 1.14 -3.83
N VAL A 150 -14.24 -0.05 -3.33
CA VAL A 150 -15.15 -1.21 -3.28
C VAL A 150 -15.15 -1.85 -1.90
N SER A 151 -15.98 -1.34 -0.98
CA SER A 151 -16.02 -1.82 0.41
C SER A 151 -16.47 -3.28 0.51
N CYS A 152 -15.77 -4.06 1.33
CA CYS A 152 -15.99 -5.50 1.39
C CYS A 152 -16.34 -6.06 2.78
N SER A 153 -16.26 -5.24 3.83
CA SER A 153 -16.68 -5.67 5.17
C SER A 153 -18.16 -5.44 5.44
N ASP A 154 -18.74 -6.30 6.25
CA ASP A 154 -20.16 -6.17 6.65
C ASP A 154 -20.42 -4.90 7.49
N TYR A 155 -19.37 -4.29 8.07
CA TYR A 155 -19.47 -2.95 8.65
C TYR A 155 -19.86 -1.93 7.58
N HIS A 156 -19.21 -1.96 6.42
CA HIS A 156 -19.49 -1.02 5.34
C HIS A 156 -20.77 -1.40 4.60
N ILE A 157 -20.92 -2.66 4.22
CA ILE A 157 -22.06 -3.15 3.44
C ILE A 157 -23.39 -2.88 4.18
N PHE A 158 -23.50 -3.31 5.44
CA PHE A 158 -24.76 -3.23 6.17
C PHE A 158 -24.95 -1.92 6.95
N LYS A 159 -23.89 -1.34 7.53
CA LYS A 159 -24.05 -0.13 8.37
C LYS A 159 -23.86 1.18 7.60
N LYS A 160 -22.89 1.25 6.69
CA LYS A 160 -22.61 2.47 5.90
C LYS A 160 -23.51 2.55 4.67
N MET A 161 -23.59 1.47 3.90
CA MET A 161 -24.34 1.45 2.63
C MET A 161 -25.80 1.01 2.79
N GLN A 162 -26.13 0.31 3.89
CA GLN A 162 -27.48 -0.23 4.14
C GLN A 162 -27.97 -1.15 3.01
N MET A 163 -27.06 -1.95 2.45
CA MET A 163 -27.31 -2.91 1.37
C MET A 163 -27.14 -4.35 1.87
N THR A 164 -27.71 -5.33 1.16
CA THR A 164 -27.27 -6.72 1.28
C THR A 164 -25.93 -6.92 0.56
N ARG A 165 -25.27 -8.06 0.80
CA ARG A 165 -24.01 -8.38 0.11
C ARG A 165 -24.23 -8.49 -1.40
N LYS A 166 -25.35 -9.09 -1.84
CA LYS A 166 -25.68 -9.18 -3.27
C LYS A 166 -25.89 -7.81 -3.91
N GLN A 167 -26.67 -6.94 -3.29
CA GLN A 167 -26.90 -5.57 -3.78
C GLN A 167 -25.58 -4.78 -3.90
N CYS A 168 -24.73 -4.87 -2.87
CA CYS A 168 -23.45 -4.19 -2.84
C CYS A 168 -22.48 -4.71 -3.92
N MET A 169 -22.39 -6.03 -4.09
CA MET A 169 -21.63 -6.66 -5.17
C MET A 169 -22.10 -6.18 -6.54
N ASP A 170 -23.41 -6.23 -6.81
CA ASP A 170 -23.97 -5.81 -8.10
C ASP A 170 -23.70 -4.33 -8.40
N TYR A 171 -23.81 -3.47 -7.39
CA TYR A 171 -23.48 -2.05 -7.48
C TYR A 171 -22.01 -1.82 -7.88
N TYR A 172 -21.07 -2.51 -7.23
CA TYR A 172 -19.65 -2.34 -7.53
C TYR A 172 -19.27 -2.96 -8.88
N LEU A 173 -19.81 -4.12 -9.25
CA LEU A 173 -19.56 -4.72 -10.57
C LEU A 173 -20.07 -3.79 -11.69
N GLN A 174 -21.23 -3.14 -11.52
CA GLN A 174 -21.71 -2.14 -12.47
C GLN A 174 -20.75 -0.94 -12.57
N THR A 175 -20.25 -0.47 -11.43
CA THR A 175 -19.29 0.65 -11.39
C THR A 175 -17.98 0.30 -12.10
N VAL A 176 -17.45 -0.91 -11.87
CA VAL A 176 -16.23 -1.39 -12.53
C VAL A 176 -16.45 -1.62 -14.03
N ALA A 177 -17.64 -2.04 -14.45
CA ALA A 177 -17.98 -2.17 -15.87
C ALA A 177 -17.82 -0.83 -16.61
N LEU A 178 -18.18 0.29 -15.98
CA LEU A 178 -17.99 1.63 -16.56
C LEU A 178 -16.51 1.97 -16.80
N ALA A 179 -15.61 1.49 -15.93
CA ALA A 179 -14.17 1.67 -16.13
C ALA A 179 -13.68 0.93 -17.38
N PHE A 180 -14.10 -0.33 -17.54
CA PHE A 180 -13.78 -1.12 -18.72
C PHE A 180 -14.38 -0.54 -20.00
N GLU A 181 -15.63 -0.08 -19.98
CA GLU A 181 -16.27 0.63 -21.10
C GLU A 181 -15.50 1.89 -21.50
N ALA A 182 -14.92 2.60 -20.54
CA ALA A 182 -14.10 3.78 -20.78
C ALA A 182 -12.66 3.46 -21.25
N GLY A 183 -12.26 2.19 -21.26
CA GLY A 183 -10.91 1.76 -21.59
C GLY A 183 -9.88 2.07 -20.51
N VAL A 184 -10.31 2.26 -19.26
CA VAL A 184 -9.45 2.60 -18.11
C VAL A 184 -9.28 1.37 -17.23
N MET A 185 -8.04 1.07 -16.84
CA MET A 185 -7.73 -0.04 -15.94
C MET A 185 -8.24 0.26 -14.52
N PRO A 186 -9.20 -0.52 -13.97
CA PRO A 186 -9.69 -0.29 -12.62
C PRO A 186 -8.72 -0.86 -11.57
N ARG A 187 -8.35 -0.02 -10.59
CA ARG A 187 -7.74 -0.43 -9.33
C ARG A 187 -8.83 -0.51 -8.26
N CYS A 188 -9.32 -1.72 -8.00
CA CYS A 188 -10.37 -2.00 -7.02
C CYS A 188 -9.80 -2.01 -5.61
N HIS A 189 -10.16 -1.01 -4.80
CA HIS A 189 -9.76 -0.88 -3.40
C HIS A 189 -10.74 -1.63 -2.51
N LEU A 190 -10.38 -2.85 -2.10
CA LEU A 190 -11.16 -3.67 -1.17
C LEU A 190 -11.10 -3.06 0.24
N GLU A 191 -11.89 -2.00 0.46
CA GLU A 191 -11.93 -1.26 1.72
C GLU A 191 -12.34 -2.19 2.87
N ASP A 192 -11.54 -2.14 3.94
CA ASP A 192 -11.74 -2.85 5.20
C ASP A 192 -11.67 -4.39 5.09
N ILE A 193 -10.83 -4.90 4.18
CA ILE A 193 -10.65 -6.35 3.95
C ILE A 193 -10.26 -7.12 5.21
N THR A 194 -9.55 -6.48 6.13
CA THR A 194 -9.10 -7.09 7.39
C THR A 194 -10.22 -7.28 8.42
N ARG A 195 -11.47 -6.91 8.07
CA ARG A 195 -12.70 -7.23 8.82
C ARG A 195 -13.78 -7.87 7.94
N ALA A 196 -13.45 -8.25 6.71
CA ALA A 196 -14.40 -8.74 5.73
C ALA A 196 -14.59 -10.26 5.81
N ASP A 197 -15.75 -10.73 5.33
CA ASP A 197 -15.97 -12.14 5.10
C ASP A 197 -15.22 -12.59 3.85
N PHE A 198 -14.02 -13.11 4.09
CA PHE A 198 -13.08 -13.42 3.02
C PHE A 198 -13.62 -14.48 2.04
N TYR A 199 -14.21 -15.56 2.56
CA TYR A 199 -14.69 -16.66 1.73
C TYR A 199 -16.12 -16.46 1.24
N GLY A 200 -16.97 -15.79 2.03
CA GLY A 200 -18.37 -15.56 1.71
C GLY A 200 -18.63 -14.33 0.84
N PHE A 201 -17.71 -13.37 0.78
CA PHE A 201 -17.87 -12.14 -0.01
C PHE A 201 -16.64 -11.83 -0.88
N VAL A 202 -15.44 -11.71 -0.27
CA VAL A 202 -14.25 -11.22 -0.98
C VAL A 202 -13.86 -12.10 -2.16
N VAL A 203 -13.65 -13.41 -1.93
CA VAL A 203 -13.27 -14.34 -3.00
C VAL A 203 -14.32 -14.38 -4.12
N PRO A 204 -15.63 -14.57 -3.86
CA PRO A 204 -16.65 -14.50 -4.90
C PRO A 204 -16.65 -13.18 -5.69
N PHE A 205 -16.48 -12.04 -5.00
CA PHE A 205 -16.45 -10.73 -5.65
C PHE A 205 -15.24 -10.58 -6.58
N VAL A 206 -14.05 -10.94 -6.10
CA VAL A 206 -12.82 -10.85 -6.89
C VAL A 206 -12.87 -11.82 -8.07
N ASN A 207 -13.49 -13.00 -7.93
CA ASN A 207 -13.68 -13.92 -9.06
C ASN A 207 -14.49 -13.29 -10.20
N GLU A 208 -15.57 -12.56 -9.88
CA GLU A 208 -16.35 -11.85 -10.89
C GLU A 208 -15.56 -10.68 -11.51
N LEU A 209 -14.76 -9.94 -10.73
CA LEU A 209 -13.87 -8.90 -11.26
C LEU A 209 -12.84 -9.47 -12.25
N MET A 210 -12.22 -10.61 -11.90
CA MET A 210 -11.24 -11.28 -12.76
C MET A 210 -11.89 -11.78 -14.06
N LYS A 211 -13.12 -12.29 -13.98
CA LYS A 211 -13.89 -12.68 -15.16
C LYS A 211 -14.21 -11.47 -16.06
N MET A 212 -14.69 -10.37 -15.49
CA MET A 212 -14.95 -9.14 -16.25
C MET A 212 -13.68 -8.60 -16.91
N SER A 213 -12.54 -8.70 -16.23
CA SER A 213 -11.23 -8.32 -16.78
C SER A 213 -10.85 -9.16 -17.99
N GLN A 214 -11.06 -10.48 -17.94
CA GLN A 214 -10.83 -11.38 -19.08
C GLN A 214 -11.77 -11.06 -20.25
N ASP A 215 -13.06 -10.86 -19.98
CA ASP A 215 -14.07 -10.54 -21.00
C ASP A 215 -13.78 -9.18 -21.68
N ALA A 216 -13.30 -8.19 -20.91
CA ALA A 216 -12.94 -6.86 -21.42
C ALA A 216 -11.56 -6.81 -22.09
N GLY A 217 -10.68 -7.78 -21.83
CA GLY A 217 -9.27 -7.74 -22.26
C GLY A 217 -8.44 -6.64 -21.58
N ILE A 218 -8.93 -6.06 -20.48
CA ILE A 218 -8.28 -5.02 -19.70
C ILE A 218 -8.02 -5.60 -18.29
N PRO A 219 -6.78 -5.55 -17.76
CA PRO A 219 -6.49 -6.05 -16.43
C PRO A 219 -7.32 -5.34 -15.34
N VAL A 220 -7.52 -5.99 -14.20
CA VAL A 220 -8.03 -5.36 -12.98
C VAL A 220 -6.98 -5.49 -11.89
N LYS A 221 -6.63 -4.37 -11.24
CA LYS A 221 -5.75 -4.38 -10.08
C LYS A 221 -6.59 -4.51 -8.82
N ILE A 222 -6.22 -5.44 -7.96
CA ILE A 222 -6.87 -5.68 -6.66
C ILE A 222 -5.97 -5.13 -5.57
N ARG A 223 -6.45 -4.12 -4.86
CA ARG A 223 -5.78 -3.56 -3.69
C ARG A 223 -6.49 -4.04 -2.43
N ALA A 224 -5.81 -4.85 -1.63
CA ALA A 224 -6.24 -5.26 -0.31
C ALA A 224 -5.97 -4.13 0.70
N CYS A 225 -7.03 -3.49 1.21
CA CYS A 225 -6.92 -2.34 2.10
C CYS A 225 -7.12 -2.73 3.57
N ASP A 226 -6.05 -2.72 4.36
CA ASP A 226 -6.10 -2.73 5.83
C ASP A 226 -6.40 -1.33 6.36
N THR A 227 -7.63 -0.88 6.09
CA THR A 227 -8.12 0.48 6.33
C THR A 227 -7.91 0.98 7.75
N MET A 228 -7.94 0.09 8.73
CA MET A 228 -7.84 0.42 10.16
C MET A 228 -6.59 -0.17 10.84
N GLY A 229 -5.64 -0.73 10.07
CA GLY A 229 -4.39 -1.30 10.60
C GLY A 229 -4.57 -2.59 11.41
N TYR A 230 -5.63 -3.37 11.18
CA TYR A 230 -5.91 -4.60 11.93
C TYR A 230 -5.13 -5.83 11.44
N GLY A 231 -4.57 -5.78 10.23
CA GLY A 231 -3.78 -6.84 9.65
C GLY A 231 -2.62 -7.24 10.55
N VAL A 232 -2.27 -8.53 10.53
CA VAL A 232 -1.13 -9.04 11.28
C VAL A 232 -0.27 -9.97 10.41
N PRO A 233 1.07 -9.93 10.58
CA PRO A 233 2.02 -10.61 9.69
C PRO A 233 2.33 -12.04 10.13
N TYR A 234 1.76 -12.49 11.26
CA TYR A 234 2.14 -13.76 11.89
C TYR A 234 1.69 -14.97 11.06
N SER A 235 2.52 -16.00 11.00
CA SER A 235 2.11 -17.30 10.46
C SER A 235 0.94 -17.85 11.26
N GLU A 236 0.09 -18.67 10.62
CA GLU A 236 -0.97 -19.45 11.29
C GLU A 236 -2.11 -18.63 11.91
N VAL A 237 -2.09 -17.31 11.71
CA VAL A 237 -3.15 -16.43 12.15
C VAL A 237 -4.38 -16.59 11.25
N ALA A 238 -5.56 -16.53 11.88
CA ALA A 238 -6.83 -16.70 11.19
C ALA A 238 -7.25 -15.43 10.43
N LEU A 239 -8.02 -15.64 9.37
CA LEU A 239 -8.79 -14.58 8.73
C LEU A 239 -9.84 -14.03 9.72
N PRO A 240 -10.25 -12.75 9.59
CA PRO A 240 -9.86 -11.83 8.51
C PRO A 240 -8.61 -10.99 8.80
N ARG A 241 -7.89 -11.20 9.92
CA ARG A 241 -6.67 -10.40 10.22
C ARG A 241 -5.40 -10.88 9.52
N SER A 242 -5.42 -12.07 8.92
CA SER A 242 -4.26 -12.72 8.32
C SER A 242 -3.82 -12.07 7.02
N VAL A 243 -2.79 -11.21 7.06
CA VAL A 243 -2.13 -10.70 5.85
C VAL A 243 -1.63 -11.83 4.95
N PRO A 244 -0.89 -12.85 5.44
CA PRO A 244 -0.44 -13.94 4.58
C PRO A 244 -1.62 -14.73 4.00
N GLY A 245 -2.67 -14.96 4.79
CA GLY A 245 -3.88 -15.65 4.35
C GLY A 245 -4.68 -14.88 3.30
N ILE A 246 -4.76 -13.54 3.41
CA ILE A 246 -5.43 -12.66 2.46
C ILE A 246 -4.70 -12.70 1.12
N ILE A 247 -3.39 -12.42 1.11
CA ILE A 247 -2.61 -12.35 -0.13
C ILE A 247 -2.59 -13.71 -0.83
N TYR A 248 -2.26 -14.78 -0.09
CA TYR A 248 -2.31 -16.14 -0.63
C TYR A 248 -3.70 -16.48 -1.18
N GLY A 249 -4.76 -16.14 -0.44
CA GLY A 249 -6.13 -16.47 -0.80
C GLY A 249 -6.60 -15.76 -2.07
N LEU A 250 -6.26 -14.47 -2.25
CA LEU A 250 -6.59 -13.72 -3.47
C LEU A 250 -5.89 -14.32 -4.69
N GLN A 251 -4.64 -14.75 -4.56
CA GLN A 251 -3.95 -15.42 -5.66
C GLN A 251 -4.49 -16.83 -5.94
N HIS A 252 -4.69 -17.63 -4.89
CA HIS A 252 -4.96 -19.06 -5.05
C HIS A 252 -6.44 -19.39 -5.29
N TYR A 253 -7.35 -18.61 -4.69
CA TYR A 253 -8.79 -18.84 -4.84
C TYR A 253 -9.45 -17.93 -5.87
N SER A 254 -8.79 -16.82 -6.23
CA SER A 254 -9.28 -15.86 -7.22
C SER A 254 -8.37 -15.66 -8.42
N ASP A 255 -7.26 -16.40 -8.50
CA ASP A 255 -6.34 -16.39 -9.65
C ASP A 255 -5.83 -14.97 -9.99
N VAL A 256 -5.75 -14.07 -8.99
CA VAL A 256 -5.23 -12.71 -9.17
C VAL A 256 -3.72 -12.78 -9.44
N PRO A 257 -3.23 -12.27 -10.57
CA PRO A 257 -1.79 -12.21 -10.86
C PRO A 257 -1.05 -11.35 -9.83
N SER A 258 0.19 -11.72 -9.50
CA SER A 258 1.01 -11.00 -8.50
C SER A 258 1.16 -9.51 -8.83
N GLU A 259 1.37 -9.17 -10.10
CA GLU A 259 1.52 -7.82 -10.63
C GLU A 259 0.25 -6.97 -10.53
N MET A 260 -0.90 -7.63 -10.40
CA MET A 260 -2.21 -7.01 -10.20
C MET A 260 -2.65 -7.04 -8.73
N LEU A 261 -1.80 -7.51 -7.82
CA LEU A 261 -2.09 -7.57 -6.40
C LEU A 261 -1.28 -6.52 -5.63
N GLU A 262 -1.99 -5.71 -4.86
CA GLU A 262 -1.42 -4.61 -4.08
C GLU A 262 -1.90 -4.65 -2.63
N TRP A 263 -1.00 -4.38 -1.70
CA TRP A 263 -1.33 -4.20 -0.28
C TRP A 263 -1.29 -2.72 0.10
N HIS A 264 -2.32 -2.24 0.78
CA HIS A 264 -2.38 -0.89 1.34
C HIS A 264 -2.81 -1.00 2.80
N GLY A 265 -1.98 -0.53 3.73
CA GLY A 265 -2.27 -0.67 5.16
C GLY A 265 -1.97 0.59 5.96
N HIS A 266 -2.79 0.81 6.98
CA HIS A 266 -2.56 1.88 7.96
C HIS A 266 -1.80 1.38 9.18
N ASN A 267 -1.25 2.33 9.94
CA ASN A 267 -0.28 2.04 11.01
C ASN A 267 -0.86 2.04 12.44
N ASP A 268 -2.18 1.93 12.60
CA ASP A 268 -2.85 2.09 13.90
C ASP A 268 -2.35 1.12 14.99
N PHE A 269 -1.76 -0.02 14.59
CA PHE A 269 -1.21 -1.04 15.49
C PHE A 269 0.30 -1.31 15.32
N TYR A 270 1.04 -0.34 14.76
CA TYR A 270 2.50 -0.40 14.53
C TYR A 270 2.96 -1.58 13.66
N LYS A 271 2.11 -2.07 12.75
CA LYS A 271 2.38 -3.25 11.91
C LYS A 271 2.43 -2.93 10.42
N ALA A 272 2.26 -1.67 10.01
CA ALA A 272 2.14 -1.31 8.60
C ALA A 272 3.31 -1.85 7.76
N VAL A 273 4.56 -1.54 8.16
CA VAL A 273 5.78 -1.99 7.47
C VAL A 273 5.89 -3.52 7.47
N ALA A 274 5.72 -4.17 8.62
CA ALA A 274 5.80 -5.62 8.72
C ALA A 274 4.72 -6.33 7.86
N ASN A 275 3.50 -5.80 7.84
CA ASN A 275 2.41 -6.30 7.00
C ASN A 275 2.74 -6.11 5.51
N ALA A 276 3.33 -4.98 5.12
CA ALA A 276 3.75 -4.72 3.75
C ALA A 276 4.83 -5.71 3.29
N SER A 277 5.89 -5.91 4.08
CA SER A 277 6.92 -6.92 3.80
C SER A 277 6.32 -8.33 3.73
N THR A 278 5.38 -8.67 4.63
CA THR A 278 4.63 -9.93 4.56
C THR A 278 3.82 -10.03 3.27
N ALA A 279 3.18 -8.96 2.80
CA ALA A 279 2.42 -9.01 1.56
C ALA A 279 3.29 -9.35 0.34
N TRP A 280 4.50 -8.75 0.26
CA TRP A 280 5.50 -9.13 -0.74
C TRP A 280 5.88 -10.61 -0.65
N LEU A 281 6.23 -11.10 0.55
CA LEU A 281 6.66 -12.49 0.76
C LEU A 281 5.58 -13.52 0.38
N TYR A 282 4.30 -13.14 0.43
CA TYR A 282 3.18 -14.03 0.18
C TYR A 282 2.51 -13.87 -1.19
N GLY A 283 3.04 -12.98 -2.04
CA GLY A 283 2.71 -12.96 -3.48
C GLY A 283 2.29 -11.63 -4.07
N ALA A 284 2.06 -10.57 -3.28
CA ALA A 284 1.78 -9.26 -3.85
C ALA A 284 3.05 -8.67 -4.49
N CYS A 285 2.96 -8.09 -5.69
CA CYS A 285 4.07 -7.31 -6.23
C CYS A 285 4.11 -5.90 -5.62
N ALA A 286 2.95 -5.30 -5.34
CA ALA A 286 2.86 -3.90 -4.96
C ALA A 286 2.53 -3.72 -3.47
N VAL A 287 3.20 -2.76 -2.82
CA VAL A 287 2.80 -2.22 -1.52
C VAL A 287 2.66 -0.71 -1.62
N ASN A 288 1.53 -0.19 -1.17
CA ASN A 288 1.22 1.24 -1.23
C ASN A 288 1.70 1.96 0.03
N CYS A 289 2.42 3.06 -0.17
CA CYS A 289 3.11 3.82 0.85
C CYS A 289 2.81 5.32 0.69
N SER A 290 3.26 6.12 1.65
CA SER A 290 3.39 7.57 1.49
C SER A 290 4.72 8.05 2.06
N LEU A 291 5.20 9.19 1.59
CA LEU A 291 6.40 9.85 2.10
C LEU A 291 6.22 10.12 3.60
N LEU A 292 7.18 9.69 4.42
CA LEU A 292 7.15 9.83 5.87
C LEU A 292 6.00 9.07 6.55
N GLY A 293 5.28 8.22 5.80
CA GLY A 293 4.14 7.46 6.30
C GLY A 293 2.92 8.32 6.64
N ILE A 294 2.85 9.57 6.17
CA ILE A 294 1.71 10.45 6.46
C ILE A 294 0.40 9.93 5.85
N GLY A 295 -0.73 10.33 6.42
CA GLY A 295 -2.08 9.96 5.95
C GLY A 295 -3.06 9.87 7.11
N GLU A 296 -4.23 9.29 6.84
CA GLU A 296 -5.31 9.22 7.83
C GLU A 296 -4.84 8.65 9.19
N ARG A 297 -5.24 9.34 10.28
CA ARG A 297 -4.99 8.97 11.69
C ARG A 297 -3.50 8.82 12.05
N THR A 298 -3.00 7.58 12.02
CA THR A 298 -1.63 7.20 12.37
C THR A 298 -0.76 7.00 11.13
N GLY A 299 -1.35 7.23 9.95
CA GLY A 299 -0.65 7.24 8.68
C GLY A 299 -0.68 5.93 7.91
N ASN A 300 -0.04 5.98 6.74
CA ASN A 300 0.18 4.86 5.83
C ASN A 300 1.51 4.15 6.15
N ILE A 301 1.88 3.19 5.31
CA ILE A 301 3.22 2.59 5.32
C ILE A 301 4.24 3.67 4.92
N PRO A 302 5.29 3.95 5.73
CA PRO A 302 6.33 4.90 5.35
C PRO A 302 7.13 4.40 4.15
N LEU A 303 7.16 5.20 3.10
CA LEU A 303 7.82 4.86 1.83
C LEU A 303 9.31 4.61 2.04
N GLU A 304 9.98 5.46 2.81
CA GLU A 304 11.40 5.33 3.13
C GLU A 304 11.72 4.03 3.87
N ALA A 305 10.79 3.51 4.67
CA ALA A 305 10.97 2.22 5.33
C ALA A 305 10.92 1.09 4.30
N MET A 306 10.02 1.17 3.32
CA MET A 306 9.93 0.14 2.28
C MET A 306 11.09 0.16 1.29
N VAL A 307 11.76 1.31 1.10
CA VAL A 307 13.03 1.37 0.34
C VAL A 307 14.11 0.52 1.03
N MET A 308 14.21 0.62 2.36
CA MET A 308 15.17 -0.17 3.15
C MET A 308 14.79 -1.65 3.21
N GLU A 309 13.50 -1.97 3.38
CA GLU A 309 12.99 -3.35 3.34
C GLU A 309 13.24 -3.99 1.97
N TYR A 310 13.00 -3.26 0.88
CA TYR A 310 13.32 -3.72 -0.47
C TYR A 310 14.79 -4.09 -0.59
N ALA A 311 15.69 -3.19 -0.19
CA ALA A 311 17.12 -3.42 -0.25
C ALA A 311 17.57 -4.60 0.60
N SER A 312 16.95 -4.79 1.77
CA SER A 312 17.19 -5.93 2.66
C SER A 312 16.76 -7.26 2.03
N LEU A 313 15.58 -7.29 1.40
CA LEU A 313 15.03 -8.50 0.76
C LEU A 313 15.73 -8.86 -0.56
N ARG A 314 16.13 -7.86 -1.35
CA ARG A 314 16.73 -8.04 -2.69
C ARG A 314 18.25 -8.02 -2.68
N GLY A 315 18.87 -7.52 -1.61
CA GLY A 315 20.32 -7.33 -1.52
C GLY A 315 20.84 -6.19 -2.39
N SER A 316 19.96 -5.32 -2.90
CA SER A 316 20.22 -4.31 -3.91
C SER A 316 19.20 -3.18 -3.82
N LEU A 317 19.61 -1.96 -4.20
CA LEU A 317 18.69 -0.82 -4.35
C LEU A 317 18.02 -0.78 -5.72
N ASP A 318 18.43 -1.65 -6.66
CA ASP A 318 17.94 -1.72 -8.04
C ASP A 318 17.77 -0.32 -8.67
N GLY A 319 18.83 0.48 -8.54
CA GLY A 319 18.94 1.83 -9.12
C GLY A 319 18.29 2.96 -8.31
N MET A 320 17.62 2.68 -7.18
CA MET A 320 17.11 3.72 -6.28
C MET A 320 18.24 4.60 -5.73
N ASP A 321 17.95 5.89 -5.54
CA ASP A 321 18.82 6.84 -4.84
C ASP A 321 18.26 7.19 -3.45
N PRO A 322 18.61 6.43 -2.40
CA PRO A 322 18.09 6.65 -1.05
C PRO A 322 18.56 7.98 -0.42
N THR A 323 19.54 8.69 -1.01
CA THR A 323 19.91 10.01 -0.49
C THR A 323 18.78 11.03 -0.65
N ALA A 324 17.89 10.82 -1.62
CA ALA A 324 16.67 11.63 -1.80
C ALA A 324 15.73 11.56 -0.59
N ILE A 325 15.81 10.53 0.27
CA ILE A 325 15.03 10.46 1.52
C ILE A 325 15.34 11.65 2.43
N THR A 326 16.61 12.04 2.51
CA THR A 326 17.03 13.21 3.30
C THR A 326 16.51 14.51 2.68
N ASP A 327 16.64 14.67 1.37
CA ASP A 327 16.16 15.86 0.65
C ASP A 327 14.63 16.00 0.81
N ILE A 328 13.90 14.88 0.78
CA ILE A 328 12.45 14.87 1.04
C ILE A 328 12.17 15.29 2.49
N ALA A 329 12.88 14.74 3.48
CA ALA A 329 12.69 15.12 4.88
C ALA A 329 12.96 16.62 5.11
N GLU A 330 14.00 17.18 4.48
CA GLU A 330 14.32 18.60 4.52
C GLU A 330 13.23 19.44 3.83
N TYR A 331 12.72 18.98 2.68
CA TYR A 331 11.61 19.64 1.99
C TYR A 331 10.34 19.67 2.85
N PHE A 332 10.00 18.55 3.49
CA PHE A 332 8.89 18.47 4.43
C PHE A 332 9.04 19.45 5.60
N HIS A 333 10.25 19.59 6.12
CA HIS A 333 10.52 20.52 7.21
C HIS A 333 10.46 22.00 6.78
N HIS A 334 11.12 22.35 5.68
CA HIS A 334 11.33 23.74 5.27
C HIS A 334 10.20 24.32 4.41
N GLU A 335 9.68 23.53 3.46
CA GLU A 335 8.73 24.02 2.45
C GLU A 335 7.28 23.63 2.77
N ILE A 336 7.07 22.49 3.42
CA ILE A 336 5.72 22.04 3.85
C ILE A 336 5.41 22.51 5.27
N GLY A 337 6.43 22.70 6.11
CA GLY A 337 6.26 23.06 7.52
C GLY A 337 5.81 21.89 8.41
N TYR A 338 6.08 20.66 7.99
CA TYR A 338 5.76 19.46 8.76
C TYR A 338 6.80 19.22 9.87
N ASP A 339 6.34 19.05 11.12
CA ASP A 339 7.22 18.75 12.25
C ASP A 339 7.52 17.24 12.33
N ILE A 340 8.68 16.85 11.78
CA ILE A 340 9.13 15.46 11.81
C ILE A 340 9.64 15.12 13.22
N PRO A 341 9.06 14.12 13.92
CA PRO A 341 9.60 13.67 15.20
C PRO A 341 11.08 13.34 15.09
N VAL A 342 11.86 13.82 16.04
CA VAL A 342 13.32 13.92 15.88
C VAL A 342 14.01 12.57 15.75
N MET A 343 13.39 11.50 16.25
CA MET A 343 13.91 10.14 16.24
C MET A 343 13.19 9.24 15.23
N THR A 344 12.35 9.79 14.34
CA THR A 344 11.71 9.00 13.29
C THR A 344 12.78 8.28 12.47
N PRO A 345 12.66 6.95 12.24
CA PRO A 345 13.64 6.19 11.47
C PRO A 345 13.91 6.84 10.10
N PHE A 346 15.20 6.89 9.72
CA PHE A 346 15.71 7.38 8.43
C PHE A 346 15.54 8.89 8.16
N VAL A 347 14.44 9.52 8.57
CA VAL A 347 14.14 10.94 8.29
C VAL A 347 14.37 11.87 9.48
N GLY A 348 14.21 11.40 10.72
CA GLY A 348 14.31 12.24 11.92
C GLY A 348 15.72 12.80 12.14
N ARG A 349 15.85 14.08 12.50
CA ARG A 349 17.19 14.73 12.64
C ARG A 349 18.17 14.06 13.63
N GLN A 350 17.67 13.21 14.54
CA GLN A 350 18.43 12.48 15.57
C GLN A 350 18.40 10.96 15.41
N PHE A 351 17.88 10.40 14.31
CA PHE A 351 17.74 8.94 14.17
C PHE A 351 19.09 8.18 14.24
N ASN A 352 20.18 8.81 13.78
CA ASN A 352 21.55 8.27 13.79
C ASN A 352 22.47 9.02 14.78
N MET A 353 21.89 9.57 15.85
CA MET A 353 22.61 10.32 16.88
C MET A 353 22.81 9.49 18.13
N THR A 354 24.01 9.55 18.73
CA THR A 354 24.31 8.90 20.01
C THR A 354 24.59 9.90 21.14
N ARG A 355 24.29 9.50 22.38
CA ARG A 355 24.42 10.34 23.59
C ARG A 355 25.35 9.77 24.66
N ALA A 356 25.53 8.45 24.71
CA ALA A 356 26.34 7.82 25.75
C ALA A 356 27.83 8.00 25.44
N GLY A 357 28.64 8.41 26.42
CA GLY A 357 30.09 8.60 26.24
C GLY A 357 30.79 7.34 25.71
N ILE A 358 30.36 6.16 26.16
CA ILE A 358 30.85 4.86 25.63
C ILE A 358 30.51 4.66 24.15
N HIS A 359 29.36 5.14 23.69
CA HIS A 359 28.97 5.04 22.29
C HIS A 359 29.71 6.07 21.42
N ALA A 360 29.95 7.25 21.96
CA ALA A 360 30.75 8.28 21.28
C ALA A 360 32.19 7.82 21.06
N ASP A 361 32.82 7.21 22.08
CA ASP A 361 34.15 6.60 21.95
C ASP A 361 34.17 5.49 20.90
N GLY A 362 33.17 4.61 20.88
CA GLY A 362 33.06 3.58 19.84
C GLY A 362 32.90 4.18 18.44
N LEU A 363 32.02 5.16 18.26
CA LEU A 363 31.80 5.85 16.98
C LEU A 363 33.06 6.56 16.47
N LEU A 364 33.89 7.09 17.38
CA LEU A 364 35.18 7.72 17.03
C LEU A 364 36.23 6.71 16.57
N LYS A 365 36.19 5.48 17.09
CA LYS A 365 37.10 4.40 16.70
C LYS A 365 36.68 3.77 15.38
N ASP A 366 35.39 3.47 15.25
CA ASP A 366 34.80 2.87 14.06
C ASP A 366 33.29 3.17 14.03
N ALA A 367 32.84 3.83 12.96
CA ALA A 367 31.44 4.21 12.80
C ALA A 367 30.51 2.99 12.76
N GLU A 368 30.98 1.85 12.25
CA GLU A 368 30.18 0.62 12.11
C GLU A 368 29.68 0.08 13.46
N VAL A 369 30.38 0.39 14.56
CA VAL A 369 30.02 -0.11 15.89
C VAL A 369 28.65 0.40 16.35
N TYR A 370 28.28 1.63 15.97
CA TYR A 370 27.06 2.29 16.46
C TYR A 370 26.19 2.91 15.36
N THR A 371 26.50 2.65 14.09
CA THR A 371 25.60 3.00 12.97
C THR A 371 24.94 1.75 12.38
N ILE A 372 23.65 1.83 12.09
CA ILE A 372 22.87 0.72 11.51
C ILE A 372 23.29 0.34 10.07
N PHE A 373 23.94 1.27 9.37
CA PHE A 373 24.64 1.14 8.09
C PHE A 373 25.42 2.45 7.85
N ASP A 374 26.19 2.54 6.76
CA ASP A 374 26.84 3.78 6.34
C ASP A 374 25.80 4.86 5.96
N THR A 375 25.32 5.60 6.97
CA THR A 375 24.30 6.64 6.81
C THR A 375 24.76 7.80 5.93
N ARG A 376 26.07 8.04 5.83
CA ARG A 376 26.62 9.07 4.93
C ARG A 376 26.45 8.63 3.49
N LYS A 377 26.76 7.38 3.17
CA LYS A 377 26.61 6.83 1.83
C LYS A 377 25.15 6.64 1.43
N ILE A 378 24.34 6.04 2.31
CA ILE A 378 22.97 5.65 1.98
C ILE A 378 22.00 6.83 2.07
N LEU A 379 22.15 7.70 3.07
CA LEU A 379 21.20 8.79 3.32
C LEU A 379 21.82 10.18 3.15
N GLY A 380 23.09 10.29 2.79
CA GLY A 380 23.76 11.60 2.72
C GLY A 380 23.98 12.25 4.10
N ARG A 381 23.83 11.51 5.19
CA ARG A 381 23.82 12.05 6.56
C ARG A 381 24.91 11.44 7.43
N ASN A 382 25.75 12.28 8.00
CA ASN A 382 26.76 11.81 8.95
C ASN A 382 26.12 11.39 10.28
N PRO A 383 26.67 10.36 10.96
CA PRO A 383 26.32 10.11 12.35
C PRO A 383 26.77 11.28 13.22
N SER A 384 26.07 11.51 14.32
CA SER A 384 26.36 12.64 15.21
C SER A 384 26.39 12.22 16.68
N VAL A 385 27.16 12.98 17.48
CA VAL A 385 27.22 12.82 18.93
C VAL A 385 26.60 14.05 19.57
N MET A 386 25.65 13.85 20.49
CA MET A 386 25.09 14.93 21.29
C MET A 386 25.78 14.99 22.65
N ILE A 387 26.37 16.15 22.94
CA ILE A 387 27.03 16.43 24.22
C ILE A 387 25.97 16.97 25.21
N GLY A 388 25.84 16.32 26.37
CA GLY A 388 24.87 16.66 27.42
C GLY A 388 25.39 16.35 28.82
N LYS A 389 24.58 16.55 29.87
CA LYS A 389 25.03 16.34 31.27
C LYS A 389 25.43 14.90 31.63
N ALA A 390 25.12 13.93 30.77
CA ALA A 390 25.40 12.51 30.95
C ALA A 390 26.43 11.94 29.94
N SER A 391 27.07 12.80 29.14
CA SER A 391 28.10 12.44 28.17
C SER A 391 29.50 12.69 28.70
#